data_AF-A0A918EHI6-F1
#
_entry.id   AF-A0A918EHI6-F1
#
_cell.length_a   1.000
_cell.length_b   1.000
_cell.length_c   1.000
_cell.angle_alpha   90.00
_cell.angle_beta   90.00
_cell.angle_gamma   90.00
#
_symmetry.space_group_name_H-M   'P 1'
#
loop_
_entity.id
_entity.type
_entity.pdbx_description
1 polymer ?
#
loop_
_entity_poly.entity_id
_entity_poly.type
_entity_poly.pdbx_seq_one_letter_code
_entity_poly.pdbx_strand_id
1 'polypeptide(L)' 'MSLPLPLPHGIGRPATGALTLRGWTTLEQLTEVTERELLALHGVGPKAVRVLRETMAEHGLSFAPDRR' A
#
# COMPACT_ATOMS: atom_id res chain seq x y z
N MET A 1 1.65 -21.06 -8.57
CA MET A 1 0.58 -20.21 -7.99
C MET A 1 1.27 -19.27 -7.03
N SER A 2 1.39 -17.98 -7.36
CA SER A 2 1.92 -16.99 -6.40
C SER A 2 0.88 -16.81 -5.30
N LEU A 3 1.31 -16.86 -4.03
CA LEU A 3 0.42 -16.61 -2.90
C LEU A 3 0.25 -15.10 -2.75
N PRO A 4 -0.99 -14.59 -2.55
CA PRO A 4 -1.22 -13.17 -2.40
C PRO A 4 -0.48 -12.64 -1.17
N LEU A 5 0.35 -11.60 -1.35
CA LEU A 5 1.09 -10.99 -0.24
C LEU A 5 0.17 -10.06 0.54
N PRO A 6 -0.19 -10.37 1.80
CA PRO A 6 -1.12 -9.53 2.57
C PRO A 6 -0.50 -8.19 2.95
N LEU A 7 -1.34 -7.21 3.25
CA LEU A 7 -0.88 -5.92 3.78
C LEU A 7 -0.14 -6.08 5.13
N PRO A 8 0.93 -5.29 5.37
CA PRO A 8 1.70 -5.37 6.60
C PRO A 8 0.88 -4.93 7.82
N HIS A 9 1.12 -5.63 8.93
CA HIS A 9 0.67 -5.18 10.23
C HIS A 9 1.51 -3.97 10.66
N GLY A 10 0.87 -2.82 10.92
CA GLY A 10 1.59 -1.61 11.40
C GLY A 10 1.28 -0.32 10.65
N ILE A 11 0.48 -0.37 9.58
CA ILE A 11 0.02 0.83 8.86
C ILE A 11 -1.09 1.61 9.60
N GLY A 12 -1.67 1.01 10.64
CA GLY A 12 -2.72 1.59 11.49
C GLY A 12 -4.13 1.32 10.98
N ARG A 13 -5.12 1.29 11.91
CA ARG A 13 -6.53 1.01 11.59
C ARG A 13 -7.13 1.92 10.50
N PRO A 14 -6.87 3.24 10.48
CA PRO A 14 -7.40 4.10 9.42
C PRO A 14 -6.85 3.77 8.04
N ALA A 15 -5.54 3.51 7.93
CA ALA A 15 -4.94 3.14 6.65
C ALA A 15 -5.43 1.78 6.17
N THR A 16 -5.45 0.76 7.04
CA THR A 16 -6.01 -0.55 6.70
C THR A 16 -7.47 -0.43 6.23
N GLY A 17 -8.29 0.36 6.91
CA GLY A 17 -9.67 0.61 6.51
C GLY A 17 -9.78 1.26 5.13
N ALA A 18 -8.99 2.31 4.87
CA ALA A 18 -8.99 3.01 3.59
C ALA A 18 -8.57 2.12 2.41
N LEU A 19 -7.55 1.27 2.60
CA LEU A 19 -7.11 0.32 1.58
C LEU A 19 -8.17 -0.76 1.31
N THR A 20 -8.71 -1.36 2.37
CA THR A 20 -9.77 -2.38 2.26
C THR A 20 -11.03 -1.83 1.59
N LEU A 21 -11.43 -0.59 1.88
CA LEU A 21 -12.57 0.06 1.23
C LEU A 21 -12.37 0.23 -0.28
N ARG A 22 -11.13 0.30 -0.75
CA ARG A 22 -10.79 0.32 -2.19
C ARG A 22 -10.56 -1.06 -2.78
N GLY A 23 -10.69 -2.13 -1.99
CA GLY A 23 -10.42 -3.50 -2.41
C GLY A 23 -8.92 -3.83 -2.48
N TRP A 24 -8.05 -2.98 -1.96
CA TRP A 24 -6.62 -3.22 -1.88
C TRP A 24 -6.30 -3.98 -0.60
N THR A 25 -6.17 -5.29 -0.72
CA THR A 25 -5.93 -6.23 0.38
C THR A 25 -4.57 -6.92 0.27
N THR A 26 -3.85 -6.74 -0.85
CA THR A 26 -2.52 -7.30 -1.08
C THR A 26 -1.50 -6.27 -1.54
N LEU A 27 -0.22 -6.55 -1.32
CA LEU A 27 0.89 -5.72 -1.78
C LEU A 27 0.98 -5.67 -3.31
N GLU A 28 0.62 -6.75 -3.99
CA GLU A 28 0.65 -6.82 -5.46
C GLU A 28 -0.33 -5.82 -6.09
N GLN A 29 -1.51 -5.63 -5.51
CA GLN A 29 -2.47 -4.63 -5.97
C GLN A 29 -1.93 -3.21 -5.85
N LEU A 30 -1.04 -2.96 -4.88
CA LEU A 30 -0.42 -1.65 -4.68
C LEU A 30 0.68 -1.35 -5.70
N THR A 31 1.11 -2.32 -6.51
CA THR A 31 2.10 -2.08 -7.59
C THR A 31 1.54 -1.23 -8.72
N GLU A 32 0.21 -1.16 -8.86
CA GLU A 32 -0.47 -0.33 -9.86
C GLU A 32 -0.79 1.09 -9.33
N VAL A 33 -0.62 1.29 -8.02
CA VAL A 33 -0.99 2.51 -7.29
C VAL A 33 0.25 3.34 -6.98
N THR A 34 0.15 4.65 -7.10
CA THR A 34 1.22 5.59 -6.77
C THR A 34 1.22 5.97 -5.28
N GLU A 35 2.38 6.38 -4.74
CA GLU A 35 2.46 6.92 -3.37
C GLU A 35 1.53 8.13 -3.16
N ARG A 36 1.35 8.95 -4.20
CA ARG A 36 0.47 10.12 -4.15
C ARG A 36 -1.00 9.76 -4.05
N GLU A 37 -1.46 8.74 -4.78
CA GLU A 37 -2.83 8.23 -4.66
C GLU A 37 -3.10 7.66 -3.27
N LEU A 38 -2.10 6.98 -2.67
CA LEU A 38 -2.19 6.51 -1.30
C LEU A 38 -2.30 7.66 -0.31
N LEU A 39 -1.46 8.69 -0.42
CA LEU A 39 -1.51 9.87 0.45
C LEU A 39 -2.78 10.72 0.28
N ALA A 40 -3.45 10.61 -0.86
CA ALA A 40 -4.75 11.25 -1.08
C ALA A 40 -5.90 10.55 -0.33
N LEU A 41 -5.69 9.34 0.20
CA LEU A 41 -6.71 8.62 0.95
C LEU A 41 -6.85 9.17 2.37
N HIS A 42 -8.09 9.50 2.74
CA HIS A 42 -8.41 9.83 4.13
C HIS A 42 -8.03 8.67 5.06
N GLY A 43 -7.15 8.94 6.02
CA GLY A 43 -6.64 7.94 6.97
C GLY A 43 -5.33 7.27 6.59
N VAL A 44 -4.80 7.48 5.37
CA VAL A 44 -3.47 7.00 4.98
C VAL A 44 -2.47 8.14 5.13
N GLY A 45 -1.60 8.03 6.13
CA GLY A 45 -0.55 9.01 6.40
C GLY A 45 0.82 8.59 5.86
N PRO A 46 1.82 9.49 5.88
CA PRO A 46 3.20 9.22 5.46
C PRO A 46 3.83 8.00 6.15
N LYS A 47 3.47 7.76 7.43
CA LYS A 47 3.92 6.57 8.17
C LYS A 47 3.42 5.27 7.53
N ALA A 48 2.16 5.22 7.11
CA ALA A 48 1.58 4.04 6.46
C ALA A 48 2.27 3.76 5.12
N VAL A 49 2.44 4.81 4.30
CA VAL A 49 3.15 4.71 3.02
C VAL A 49 4.59 4.24 3.20
N ARG A 50 5.31 4.75 4.21
CA ARG A 50 6.66 4.30 4.54
C ARG A 50 6.72 2.81 4.87
N VAL A 51 5.82 2.32 5.73
CA VAL A 51 5.76 0.90 6.10
C VAL A 51 5.43 0.04 4.88
N LEU A 52 4.43 0.45 4.07
CA LEU A 52 4.09 -0.27 2.83
C LEU A 52 5.27 -0.33 1.87
N ARG A 53 5.98 0.78 1.66
CA ARG A 53 7.16 0.85 0.82
C ARG A 53 8.27 -0.09 1.28
N GLU A 54 8.55 -0.09 2.59
CA GLU A 54 9.56 -0.96 3.21
C GLU A 54 9.18 -2.43 2.99
N THR A 55 7.94 -2.83 3.31
CA THR A 55 7.48 -4.22 3.11
C THR A 55 7.45 -4.63 1.63
N MET A 56 7.03 -3.74 0.73
CA MET A 56 7.06 -4.03 -0.71
C MET A 56 8.50 -4.27 -1.19
N ALA A 57 9.46 -3.46 -0.74
CA ALA A 57 10.87 -3.61 -1.11
C ALA A 57 11.46 -4.93 -0.60
N GLU A 58 11.07 -5.41 0.58
CA GLU A 58 11.47 -6.73 1.10
C GLU A 58 11.02 -7.88 0.18
N HIS A 59 9.93 -7.67 -0.56
CA HIS A 59 9.38 -8.62 -1.53
C HIS A 59 9.77 -8.31 -2.99
N GLY A 60 10.64 -7.33 -3.23
CA GLY A 60 11.03 -6.92 -4.59
C GLY A 60 9.93 -6.18 -5.37
N LEU A 61 8.90 -5.70 -4.67
CA LEU A 61 7.82 -4.90 -5.22
C LEU A 61 8.08 -3.41 -5.02
N SER A 62 7.43 -2.58 -5.83
CA SER A 62 7.43 -1.13 -5.68
C SER A 62 6.09 -0.55 -6.11
N PHE A 63 5.77 0.65 -5.63
CA PHE A 63 4.61 1.40 -6.10
C PHE A 63 4.77 1.78 -7.58
N ALA A 64 3.65 2.09 -8.22
CA ALA A 64 3.68 2.67 -9.54
C ALA A 64 4.45 4.00 -9.52
N PRO A 65 5.21 4.32 -10.59
CA PRO A 65 5.87 5.61 -10.71
C PRO A 65 4.84 6.74 -10.69
N ASP A 66 5.22 7.87 -10.11
CA ASP A 66 4.35 9.04 -10.08
C ASP A 66 3.95 9.46 -11.50
N ARG A 67 2.65 9.52 -11.75
CA ARG A 67 2.09 9.96 -13.03
C ARG A 67 1.87 11.47 -12.94
N ARG A 68 2.69 12.23 -13.69
CA ARG A 68 2.64 13.69 -13.76
C ARG A 68 1.34 14.21 -14.34
#